data_AF-A0A5N5TM75-F1
#
_entry.id   AF-A0A5N5TM75-F1
#
_cell.length_a   1.000
_cell.length_b   1.000
_cell.length_c   1.000
_cell.angle_alpha   90.00
_cell.angle_beta   90.00
_cell.angle_gamma   90.00
#
_symmetry.space_group_name_H-M   'P 1'
#
loop_
_entity.id
_entity.type
_entity.pdbx_description
1 polymer ?
#
loop_
_entity_poly.entity_id
_entity_poly.type
_entity_poly.pdbx_seq_one_letter_code
_entity_poly.pdbx_strand_id
1 'polypeptide(L)'
;MSKSHQYFICISGEIEGRTSGSLAWRLARGETSNQNNFEPFIFMLSHDELERKEFVLKYSPSLDVYLREINEMSLQKLQGWKSGIFYAKNVFRKHEKDWKMVYIARSGCAEGEIAWKFDWGLTCLKIRSALVVFQHTCFEAGVVSWSICNDGDLCFIGNKEGVLELCKDDLAGSKYLELKAVLKGEGNGDASWQHSQLFRQKDHDPHFPFFIKLKFD
;
A
#
# COMPACT_ATOMS: atom_id res chain seq x y z
N MET A 1 -11.40 -6.79 -31.68
CA MET A 1 -11.91 -8.04 -31.07
C MET A 1 -11.74 -7.92 -29.56
N SER A 2 -12.82 -7.53 -28.89
CA SER A 2 -12.86 -7.20 -27.46
C SER A 2 -12.99 -8.47 -26.63
N LYS A 3 -12.04 -8.72 -25.71
CA LYS A 3 -12.17 -9.76 -24.68
C LYS A 3 -12.72 -9.12 -23.42
N SER A 4 -14.01 -9.35 -23.20
CA SER A 4 -14.76 -9.03 -21.97
C SER A 4 -14.15 -9.77 -20.78
N HIS A 5 -13.71 -9.02 -19.77
CA HIS A 5 -13.22 -9.55 -18.49
C HIS A 5 -14.40 -9.73 -17.54
N GLN A 6 -14.76 -10.98 -17.28
CA GLN A 6 -15.85 -11.36 -16.38
C GLN A 6 -15.26 -11.54 -14.97
N TYR A 7 -15.58 -10.62 -14.06
CA TYR A 7 -15.26 -10.77 -12.64
C TYR A 7 -16.19 -11.84 -12.04
N PHE A 8 -15.62 -12.83 -11.35
CA PHE A 8 -16.41 -13.76 -10.53
C PHE A 8 -16.87 -13.04 -9.27
N ILE A 9 -18.08 -12.48 -9.32
CA ILE A 9 -18.81 -12.04 -8.14
C ILE A 9 -19.63 -13.24 -7.68
N CYS A 10 -19.50 -13.67 -6.43
CA CYS A 10 -20.40 -14.68 -5.88
C CYS A 10 -21.74 -14.00 -5.53
N ILE A 11 -22.61 -13.84 -6.53
CA ILE A 11 -24.02 -13.51 -6.34
C ILE A 11 -24.80 -14.77 -6.73
N SER A 12 -25.51 -15.34 -5.77
CA SER A 12 -26.60 -16.26 -6.06
C SER A 12 -27.71 -15.46 -6.77
N GLY A 13 -27.83 -15.65 -8.09
CA GLY A 13 -29.01 -15.24 -8.87
C GLY A 13 -28.91 -13.88 -9.58
N GLU A 14 -29.10 -13.96 -10.90
CA GLU A 14 -29.48 -12.92 -11.87
C GLU A 14 -28.49 -11.78 -12.21
N ILE A 15 -28.10 -11.81 -13.48
CA ILE A 15 -27.20 -10.90 -14.18
C ILE A 15 -28.09 -9.92 -14.93
N GLU A 16 -28.10 -8.63 -14.58
CA GLU A 16 -28.31 -7.54 -15.54
C GLU A 16 -28.05 -6.17 -14.90
N GLY A 17 -27.14 -5.40 -15.52
CA GLY A 17 -27.20 -3.93 -15.47
C GLY A 17 -26.69 -3.19 -14.23
N ARG A 18 -25.51 -3.49 -13.66
CA ARG A 18 -24.87 -2.60 -12.64
C ARG A 18 -23.33 -2.59 -12.66
N THR A 19 -22.71 -2.33 -13.81
CA THR A 19 -21.23 -2.29 -13.91
C THR A 19 -20.59 -0.90 -13.78
N SER A 20 -21.38 0.16 -13.53
CA SER A 20 -20.86 1.54 -13.39
C SER A 20 -21.16 2.19 -12.03
N GLY A 21 -22.12 1.68 -11.26
CA GLY A 21 -22.61 2.33 -10.04
C GLY A 21 -21.93 1.94 -8.71
N SER A 22 -21.10 0.89 -8.67
CA SER A 22 -20.58 0.36 -7.40
C SER A 22 -19.35 1.08 -6.86
N LEU A 23 -18.57 1.76 -7.71
CA LEU A 23 -17.47 2.63 -7.25
C LEU A 23 -18.00 3.90 -6.59
N ALA A 24 -19.02 4.53 -7.18
CA ALA A 24 -19.64 5.77 -6.68
C ALA A 24 -20.38 5.57 -5.35
N TRP A 25 -20.97 4.38 -5.11
CA TRP A 25 -21.64 4.03 -3.85
C TRP A 25 -20.68 3.91 -2.66
N ARG A 26 -19.40 3.54 -2.88
CA ARG A 26 -18.42 3.42 -1.79
C ARG A 26 -17.84 4.77 -1.34
N LEU A 27 -17.77 5.74 -2.25
CA LEU A 27 -17.33 7.12 -1.98
C LEU A 27 -18.34 7.90 -1.13
N ALA A 28 -19.59 7.43 -0.99
CA ALA A 28 -20.64 8.10 -0.23
C ALA A 28 -20.55 7.98 1.31
N ARG A 29 -19.47 7.39 1.84
CA ARG A 29 -19.27 7.21 3.30
C ARG A 29 -18.43 8.30 3.98
N GLY A 30 -18.37 9.49 3.40
CA GLY A 30 -18.41 10.76 4.16
C GLY A 30 -17.38 11.03 5.27
N GLU A 31 -16.30 10.27 5.41
CA GLU A 31 -15.32 10.42 6.50
C GLU A 31 -13.87 10.42 5.99
N THR A 32 -13.54 11.30 5.04
CA THR A 32 -12.19 11.88 5.00
C THR A 32 -12.22 13.20 4.24
N SER A 33 -12.36 14.29 5.00
CA SER A 33 -12.31 15.67 4.52
C SER A 33 -11.08 15.95 3.64
N ASN A 34 -11.29 16.36 2.40
CA ASN A 34 -10.58 17.38 1.59
C ASN A 34 -9.06 17.66 1.83
N GLN A 35 -8.26 16.70 2.24
CA GLN A 35 -6.81 16.89 2.51
C GLN A 35 -5.91 16.10 1.55
N ASN A 36 -6.46 15.13 0.81
CA ASN A 36 -5.69 14.37 -0.18
C ASN A 36 -5.83 15.02 -1.56
N ASN A 37 -4.71 15.49 -2.13
CA ASN A 37 -4.65 15.96 -3.52
C ASN A 37 -4.68 14.81 -4.56
N PHE A 38 -5.21 13.64 -4.19
CA PHE A 38 -5.30 12.45 -5.04
C PHE A 38 -6.47 11.56 -4.60
N GLU A 39 -6.99 10.79 -5.55
CA GLU A 39 -8.03 9.78 -5.30
C GLU A 39 -7.45 8.57 -4.55
N PRO A 40 -8.04 8.16 -3.41
CA PRO A 40 -7.64 6.95 -2.70
C PRO A 40 -7.63 5.69 -3.59
N PHE A 41 -6.53 4.94 -3.56
CA PHE A 41 -6.40 3.68 -4.28
C PHE A 41 -6.55 2.47 -3.34
N ILE A 42 -7.39 1.51 -3.72
CA ILE A 42 -7.57 0.23 -3.02
C ILE A 42 -7.22 -0.90 -3.98
N PHE A 43 -6.26 -1.74 -3.60
CA PHE A 43 -5.90 -2.92 -4.37
C PHE A 43 -6.93 -4.03 -4.16
N MET A 44 -7.71 -4.34 -5.20
CA MET A 44 -8.59 -5.52 -5.24
C MET A 44 -7.98 -6.59 -6.12
N LEU A 45 -8.17 -7.87 -5.78
CA LEU A 45 -7.63 -9.00 -6.56
C LEU A 45 -8.15 -9.00 -8.00
N SER A 46 -7.24 -9.23 -8.94
CA SER A 46 -7.58 -9.49 -10.35
C SER A 46 -8.04 -10.93 -10.54
N HIS A 47 -8.59 -11.26 -11.71
CA HIS A 47 -8.98 -12.64 -12.01
C HIS A 47 -7.80 -13.61 -11.92
N ASP A 48 -6.65 -13.28 -12.52
CA ASP A 48 -5.44 -14.11 -12.49
C ASP A 48 -4.90 -14.32 -11.06
N GLU A 49 -5.01 -13.30 -10.21
CA GLU A 49 -4.59 -13.39 -8.80
C GLU A 49 -5.55 -14.23 -7.96
N LEU A 50 -6.86 -14.24 -8.30
CA LEU A 50 -7.85 -15.11 -7.68
C LEU A 50 -7.56 -16.59 -8.01
N GLU A 51 -7.24 -16.88 -9.27
CA GLU A 51 -6.91 -18.24 -9.71
C GLU A 51 -5.59 -18.73 -9.11
N ARG A 52 -4.56 -17.88 -9.10
CA ARG A 52 -3.25 -18.20 -8.50
C ARG A 52 -3.26 -18.15 -6.97
N LYS A 53 -4.30 -17.56 -6.37
CA LYS A 53 -4.43 -17.32 -4.92
C LYS A 53 -3.24 -16.56 -4.35
N GLU A 54 -2.73 -15.58 -5.10
CA GLU A 54 -1.53 -14.84 -4.74
C GLU A 54 -1.55 -13.42 -5.31
N PHE A 55 -1.30 -12.43 -4.44
CA PHE A 55 -1.12 -11.03 -4.79
C PHE A 55 0.29 -10.58 -4.43
N VAL A 56 0.97 -9.89 -5.34
CA VAL A 56 2.31 -9.32 -5.11
C VAL A 56 2.36 -7.88 -5.62
N LEU A 57 2.79 -6.97 -4.74
CA LEU A 57 3.02 -5.57 -5.07
C LEU A 57 4.41 -5.15 -4.60
N LYS A 58 5.08 -4.36 -5.44
CA LYS A 58 6.40 -3.77 -5.17
C LYS A 58 6.35 -2.27 -5.45
N TYR A 59 7.11 -1.46 -4.70
CA TYR A 59 7.32 -0.04 -5.02
C TYR A 59 8.79 0.35 -4.90
N SER A 60 9.21 1.21 -5.82
CA SER A 60 10.54 1.82 -5.80
C SER A 60 10.41 3.34 -5.89
N PRO A 61 10.87 4.12 -4.90
CA PRO A 61 10.93 5.57 -5.04
C PRO A 61 11.96 6.04 -6.06
N SER A 62 12.99 5.26 -6.37
CA SER A 62 14.00 5.62 -7.38
C SER A 62 13.34 5.72 -8.76
N LEU A 63 12.64 4.66 -9.15
CA LEU A 63 11.85 4.57 -10.39
C LEU A 63 10.50 5.30 -10.30
N ASP A 64 10.09 5.65 -9.08
CA ASP A 64 8.79 6.19 -8.71
C ASP A 64 7.61 5.39 -9.30
N VAL A 65 7.66 4.07 -9.17
CA VAL A 65 6.69 3.16 -9.81
C VAL A 65 6.33 2.01 -8.88
N TYR A 66 5.06 1.64 -8.90
CA TYR A 66 4.60 0.36 -8.39
C TYR A 66 4.64 -0.69 -9.49
N LEU A 67 5.12 -1.89 -9.17
CA LEU A 67 4.96 -3.08 -10.00
C LEU A 67 4.06 -4.07 -9.27
N ARG A 68 2.91 -4.37 -9.89
CA ARG A 68 1.98 -5.40 -9.42
C ARG A 68 2.07 -6.61 -10.34
N GLU A 69 2.31 -7.78 -9.76
CA GLU A 69 2.43 -9.03 -10.53
C GLU A 69 1.04 -9.60 -10.79
N ILE A 70 0.56 -9.45 -12.03
CA ILE A 70 -0.75 -9.98 -12.42
C ILE A 70 -0.61 -11.48 -12.69
N ASN A 71 0.39 -11.87 -13.48
CA ASN A 71 0.80 -13.25 -13.71
C ASN A 71 2.29 -13.34 -14.05
N GLU A 72 2.80 -14.57 -14.26
CA GLU A 72 4.23 -14.83 -14.50
C GLU A 72 4.83 -14.00 -15.65
N MET A 73 4.02 -13.58 -16.61
CA MET A 73 4.44 -12.83 -17.79
C MET A 73 3.95 -11.38 -17.82
N SER A 74 3.10 -10.96 -16.88
CA SER A 74 2.39 -9.68 -16.93
C SER A 74 2.54 -8.89 -15.63
N LEU A 75 3.05 -7.67 -15.78
CA LEU A 75 3.18 -6.68 -14.71
C LEU A 75 2.31 -5.47 -15.01
N GLN A 76 1.49 -5.08 -14.05
CA GLN A 76 0.82 -3.78 -14.07
C GLN A 76 1.74 -2.73 -13.44
N LYS A 77 1.98 -1.62 -14.14
CA LYS A 77 2.75 -0.47 -13.65
C LYS A 77 1.81 0.64 -13.20
N LEU A 78 1.99 1.14 -11.99
CA LEU A 78 1.34 2.37 -11.52
C LEU A 78 2.41 3.44 -11.32
N GLN A 79 2.42 4.48 -12.16
CA GLN A 79 3.44 5.52 -12.14
C GLN A 79 3.15 6.56 -11.07
N GLY A 80 4.17 6.93 -10.30
CA GLY A 80 4.12 7.92 -9.24
C GLY A 80 3.70 7.32 -7.91
N TRP A 81 4.38 7.71 -6.83
CA TRP A 81 4.15 7.18 -5.48
C TRP A 81 2.70 7.30 -5.00
N LYS A 82 1.97 8.34 -5.43
CA LYS A 82 0.55 8.56 -5.06
C LYS A 82 -0.42 7.58 -5.73
N SER A 83 -0.04 6.96 -6.84
CA SER A 83 -0.95 6.15 -7.66
C SER A 83 -1.41 4.84 -7.01
N GLY A 84 -0.73 4.39 -5.95
CA GLY A 84 -1.09 3.20 -5.18
C GLY A 84 -1.45 3.48 -3.72
N ILE A 85 -1.66 4.74 -3.34
CA ILE A 85 -1.87 5.13 -1.95
C ILE A 85 -3.35 5.20 -1.62
N PHE A 86 -3.73 4.63 -0.48
CA PHE A 86 -5.08 4.78 0.06
C PHE A 86 -5.23 6.12 0.80
N TYR A 87 -4.25 6.48 1.62
CA TYR A 87 -4.25 7.71 2.40
C TYR A 87 -2.84 8.28 2.55
N ALA A 88 -2.69 9.59 2.49
CA ALA A 88 -1.43 10.25 2.85
C ALA A 88 -1.66 11.66 3.36
N LYS A 89 -0.97 12.01 4.44
CA LYS A 89 -1.02 13.34 5.06
C LYS A 89 0.38 13.79 5.41
N ASN A 90 0.70 15.04 5.08
CA ASN A 90 1.98 15.66 5.40
C ASN A 90 3.22 14.83 5.00
N VAL A 91 3.18 14.14 3.87
CA VAL A 91 4.31 13.38 3.33
C VAL A 91 4.55 13.71 1.86
N PHE A 92 5.79 13.56 1.43
CA PHE A 92 6.16 13.73 0.03
C PHE A 92 7.40 12.90 -0.34
N ARG A 93 7.55 12.62 -1.64
CA ARG A 93 8.75 12.02 -2.20
C ARG A 93 9.82 13.09 -2.41
N LYS A 94 10.97 12.96 -1.75
CA LYS A 94 12.14 13.81 -1.92
C LYS A 94 13.14 13.15 -2.84
N HIS A 95 13.68 13.93 -3.79
CA HIS A 95 14.86 13.58 -4.58
C HIS A 95 15.97 14.58 -4.26
N GLU A 96 17.03 14.11 -3.60
CA GLU A 96 18.24 14.88 -3.30
C GLU A 96 19.24 14.69 -4.44
N LYS A 97 19.35 15.67 -5.34
CA LYS A 97 20.24 15.57 -6.50
C LYS A 97 21.72 15.52 -6.12
N ASP A 98 22.11 16.27 -5.09
CA ASP A 98 23.51 16.36 -4.65
C ASP A 98 23.99 15.02 -4.03
N TRP A 99 23.10 14.36 -3.27
CA TRP A 99 23.41 13.09 -2.60
C TRP A 99 23.04 11.86 -3.41
N LYS A 100 22.32 12.05 -4.52
CA LYS A 100 21.74 10.99 -5.37
C LYS A 100 20.87 10.04 -4.55
N MET A 101 20.01 10.59 -3.69
CA MET A 101 19.14 9.82 -2.80
C MET A 101 17.67 10.15 -3.05
N VAL A 102 16.82 9.14 -2.91
CA VAL A 102 15.37 9.27 -3.03
C VAL A 102 14.68 8.52 -1.90
N TYR A 103 13.65 9.15 -1.33
CA TYR A 103 12.86 8.60 -0.21
C TYR A 103 11.51 9.32 -0.09
N ILE A 104 10.62 8.79 0.75
CA ILE A 104 9.41 9.49 1.22
C ILE A 104 9.65 9.98 2.64
N ALA A 105 9.32 11.24 2.93
CA ALA A 105 9.52 11.87 4.24
C ALA A 105 8.35 12.81 4.59
N ARG A 106 8.38 13.40 5.79
CA ARG A 106 7.38 14.40 6.22
C ARG A 106 7.51 15.68 5.40
N SER A 107 6.42 16.38 5.12
CA SER A 107 6.42 17.67 4.41
C SER A 107 6.52 18.88 5.36
N GLY A 108 7.40 18.82 6.36
CA GLY A 108 7.64 19.92 7.32
C GLY A 108 6.78 19.91 8.59
N CYS A 109 5.74 19.08 8.66
CA CYS A 109 4.89 18.98 9.87
C CYS A 109 5.48 18.03 10.92
N ALA A 110 4.98 18.12 12.16
CA ALA A 110 5.39 17.28 13.29
C ALA A 110 5.06 15.79 13.09
N GLU A 111 4.09 15.47 12.24
CA GLU A 111 3.73 14.09 11.91
C GLU A 111 3.34 13.99 10.44
N GLY A 112 3.75 12.89 9.80
CA GLY A 112 3.31 12.49 8.47
C GLY A 112 2.76 11.08 8.49
N GLU A 113 1.77 10.81 7.66
CA GLU A 113 1.06 9.53 7.61
C GLU A 113 0.94 9.06 6.15
N ILE A 114 1.04 7.75 5.94
CA ILE A 114 0.84 7.13 4.63
C ILE A 114 0.26 5.73 4.81
N ALA A 115 -0.67 5.34 3.94
CA ALA A 115 -1.29 4.02 4.00
C ALA A 115 -1.62 3.42 2.63
N TRP A 116 -1.60 2.09 2.57
CA TRP A 116 -2.02 1.25 1.46
C TRP A 116 -3.14 0.32 1.95
N LYS A 117 -4.11 0.03 1.07
CA LYS A 117 -5.24 -0.85 1.39
C LYS A 117 -5.39 -1.96 0.36
N PHE A 118 -5.55 -3.19 0.85
CA PHE A 118 -5.69 -4.42 0.07
C PHE A 118 -7.00 -5.11 0.46
N ASP A 119 -7.94 -5.25 -0.47
CA ASP A 119 -9.30 -5.68 -0.20
C ASP A 119 -9.69 -6.88 -1.08
N TRP A 120 -10.08 -7.98 -0.45
CA TRP A 120 -10.60 -9.19 -1.10
C TRP A 120 -11.98 -9.58 -0.54
N GLY A 121 -12.69 -8.64 0.10
CA GLY A 121 -13.96 -8.86 0.77
C GLY A 121 -15.09 -9.31 -0.15
N LEU A 122 -14.98 -9.04 -1.46
CA LEU A 122 -15.91 -9.52 -2.48
C LEU A 122 -15.63 -10.94 -2.99
N THR A 123 -14.62 -11.60 -2.44
CA THR A 123 -14.15 -12.91 -2.87
C THR A 123 -14.43 -13.96 -1.80
N CYS A 124 -14.43 -15.23 -2.19
CA CYS A 124 -14.54 -16.35 -1.25
C CYS A 124 -13.18 -16.78 -0.68
N LEU A 125 -12.08 -16.15 -1.10
CA LEU A 125 -10.74 -16.51 -0.67
C LEU A 125 -10.53 -16.19 0.81
N LYS A 126 -9.74 -17.04 1.47
CA LYS A 126 -9.29 -16.82 2.85
C LYS A 126 -7.81 -16.52 2.82
N ILE A 127 -7.39 -15.42 3.43
CA ILE A 127 -5.96 -15.12 3.50
C ILE A 127 -5.25 -16.16 4.37
N ARG A 128 -4.13 -16.67 3.86
CA ARG A 128 -3.28 -17.69 4.50
C ARG A 128 -2.03 -17.09 5.11
N SER A 129 -1.45 -16.09 4.47
CA SER A 129 -0.24 -15.42 4.97
C SER A 129 -0.04 -14.07 4.32
N ALA A 130 0.60 -13.15 5.04
CA ALA A 130 1.12 -11.90 4.52
C ALA A 130 2.62 -11.79 4.81
N LEU A 131 3.42 -11.45 3.81
CA LEU A 131 4.81 -11.05 3.96
C LEU A 131 4.94 -9.60 3.51
N VAL A 132 5.42 -8.74 4.40
CA VAL A 132 5.67 -7.32 4.14
C VAL A 132 7.15 -7.05 4.33
N VAL A 133 7.78 -6.46 3.31
CA VAL A 133 9.08 -5.81 3.41
C VAL A 133 8.85 -4.30 3.30
N PHE A 134 9.19 -3.58 4.35
CA PHE A 134 8.94 -2.16 4.55
C PHE A 134 10.22 -1.45 5.03
N GLN A 135 11.16 -1.27 4.12
CA GLN A 135 12.43 -0.63 4.46
C GLN A 135 12.24 0.84 4.83
N HIS A 136 12.91 1.25 5.90
CA HIS A 136 12.88 2.63 6.38
C HIS A 136 14.22 2.97 7.04
N THR A 137 14.48 4.26 7.19
CA THR A 137 15.70 4.76 7.81
C THR A 137 15.34 5.94 8.70
N CYS A 138 15.88 5.92 9.92
CA CYS A 138 15.72 6.97 10.90
C CYS A 138 17.09 7.58 11.19
N PHE A 139 17.15 8.90 11.28
CA PHE A 139 18.31 9.69 11.71
C PHE A 139 17.94 10.50 12.94
N GLU A 140 18.90 10.80 13.81
CA GLU A 140 18.68 11.59 15.03
C GLU A 140 17.45 11.10 15.81
N ALA A 141 16.53 12.01 16.17
CA ALA A 141 15.26 11.71 16.84
C ALA A 141 14.12 11.31 15.87
N GLY A 142 14.42 10.92 14.63
CA GLY A 142 13.45 10.44 13.65
C GLY A 142 12.86 9.10 14.07
N VAL A 143 11.55 8.94 13.88
CA VAL A 143 10.83 7.70 14.21
C VAL A 143 9.91 7.33 13.05
N VAL A 144 9.96 6.06 12.66
CA VAL A 144 8.98 5.43 11.78
C VAL A 144 8.29 4.35 12.59
N SER A 145 6.96 4.44 12.68
CA SER A 145 6.11 3.40 13.24
C SER A 145 5.21 2.90 12.12
N TRP A 146 5.21 1.61 11.85
CA TRP A 146 4.38 1.04 10.80
C TRP A 146 3.67 -0.21 11.30
N SER A 147 2.49 -0.46 10.76
CA SER A 147 1.64 -1.58 11.16
C SER A 147 0.74 -2.00 10.02
N ILE A 148 0.30 -3.26 10.06
CA ILE A 148 -0.76 -3.77 9.20
C ILE A 148 -1.95 -4.17 10.06
N CYS A 149 -3.12 -3.63 9.75
CA CYS A 149 -4.36 -3.89 10.50
C CYS A 149 -5.36 -4.63 9.63
N ASN A 150 -6.11 -5.55 10.21
CA ASN A 150 -7.23 -6.21 9.54
C ASN A 150 -8.55 -5.46 9.77
N ASP A 151 -9.65 -6.01 9.25
CA ASP A 151 -11.00 -5.47 9.35
C ASP A 151 -11.67 -5.62 10.73
N GLY A 152 -11.01 -6.31 11.67
CA GLY A 152 -11.43 -6.44 13.06
C GLY A 152 -10.63 -5.59 14.04
N ASP A 153 -9.96 -4.54 13.55
CA ASP A 153 -9.10 -3.62 14.31
C ASP A 153 -7.86 -4.28 14.97
N LEU A 154 -7.54 -5.52 14.61
CA LEU A 154 -6.31 -6.17 15.06
C LEU A 154 -5.14 -5.65 14.22
N CYS A 155 -4.19 -5.00 14.89
CA CYS A 155 -3.02 -4.41 14.27
C CYS A 155 -1.74 -5.15 14.67
N PHE A 156 -0.92 -5.47 13.66
CA PHE A 156 0.39 -6.07 13.83
C PHE A 156 1.46 -5.02 13.57
N ILE A 157 2.29 -4.76 14.58
CA ILE A 157 3.34 -3.74 14.50
C ILE A 157 4.55 -4.32 13.77
N GLY A 158 5.02 -3.59 12.77
CA GLY A 158 6.23 -3.95 12.05
C GLY A 158 7.51 -3.63 12.83
N ASN A 159 8.55 -4.41 12.60
CA ASN A 159 9.83 -4.26 13.30
C ASN A 159 10.76 -3.23 12.63
N LYS A 160 11.92 -3.00 13.25
CA LYS A 160 12.93 -2.04 12.78
C LYS A 160 13.69 -2.55 11.55
N GLU A 161 13.75 -3.86 11.39
CA GLU A 161 14.34 -4.55 10.25
C GLU A 161 13.49 -4.37 8.98
N GLY A 162 12.24 -3.92 9.13
CA GLY A 162 11.34 -3.68 8.02
C GLY A 162 10.82 -4.97 7.42
N VAL A 163 10.65 -6.04 8.20
CA VAL A 163 10.06 -7.30 7.73
C VAL A 163 8.99 -7.76 8.70
N LEU A 164 7.79 -8.04 8.20
CA LEU A 164 6.70 -8.60 8.99
C LEU A 164 6.10 -9.80 8.23
N GLU A 165 6.00 -10.92 8.94
CA GLU A 165 5.39 -12.15 8.46
C GLU A 165 4.20 -12.47 9.36
N LEU A 166 3.03 -12.67 8.75
CA LEU A 166 1.80 -13.05 9.42
C LEU A 166 1.30 -14.37 8.85
N CYS A 167 0.83 -15.23 9.74
CA CYS A 167 0.33 -16.55 9.41
C CYS A 167 -1.20 -16.58 9.30
N LYS A 168 -1.74 -17.77 9.09
CA LYS A 168 -3.18 -17.99 8.89
C LYS A 168 -4.00 -17.63 10.14
N ASP A 169 -3.46 -17.93 11.32
CA ASP A 169 -4.16 -17.71 12.59
C ASP A 169 -4.24 -16.21 12.91
N ASP A 170 -3.17 -15.45 12.62
CA ASP A 170 -3.13 -13.99 12.74
C ASP A 170 -4.19 -13.30 11.86
N LEU A 171 -4.45 -13.88 10.69
CA LEU A 171 -5.25 -13.24 9.64
C LEU A 171 -6.64 -13.88 9.47
N ALA A 172 -7.02 -14.79 10.35
CA ALA A 172 -8.25 -15.56 10.22
C ALA A 172 -9.49 -14.65 10.12
N GLY A 173 -10.32 -14.90 9.10
CA GLY A 173 -11.53 -14.13 8.86
C GLY A 173 -11.32 -12.80 8.12
N SER A 174 -10.08 -12.33 8.00
CA SER A 174 -9.79 -11.01 7.45
C SER A 174 -10.28 -10.85 6.01
N LYS A 175 -10.88 -9.70 5.70
CA LYS A 175 -11.40 -9.33 4.37
C LYS A 175 -10.62 -8.22 3.68
N TYR A 176 -9.88 -7.44 4.45
CA TYR A 176 -8.91 -6.51 3.94
C TYR A 176 -7.72 -6.39 4.90
N LEU A 177 -6.63 -5.83 4.40
CA LEU A 177 -5.54 -5.34 5.23
C LEU A 177 -5.23 -3.88 4.88
N GLU A 178 -4.94 -3.09 5.91
CA GLU A 178 -4.48 -1.71 5.79
C GLU A 178 -3.08 -1.59 6.36
N LEU A 179 -2.10 -1.35 5.50
CA LEU A 179 -0.71 -1.08 5.88
C LEU A 179 -0.55 0.42 6.06
N LYS A 180 -0.19 0.86 7.27
CA LYS A 180 -0.02 2.28 7.61
C LYS A 180 1.39 2.51 8.15
N ALA A 181 1.95 3.68 7.84
CA ALA A 181 3.13 4.20 8.49
C ALA A 181 2.91 5.64 8.98
N VAL A 182 3.43 5.90 10.18
CA VAL A 182 3.46 7.21 10.83
C VAL A 182 4.93 7.60 10.99
N LEU A 183 5.25 8.77 10.48
CA LEU A 183 6.57 9.39 10.50
C LEU A 183 6.56 10.52 11.53
N LYS A 184 7.53 10.50 12.44
CA LYS A 184 7.76 11.52 13.45
C LYS A 184 9.23 11.91 13.49
N GLY A 185 9.50 13.01 14.16
CA GLY A 185 10.85 13.50 14.40
C GLY A 185 10.78 14.75 15.26
N GLU A 186 11.48 14.71 16.38
CA GLU A 186 11.64 15.85 17.29
C GLU A 186 12.81 16.72 16.83
N GLY A 187 12.71 18.03 17.02
CA GLY A 187 13.80 18.98 16.78
C GLY A 187 13.36 20.33 16.23
N ASN A 188 13.95 21.40 16.78
CA ASN A 188 13.75 22.80 16.39
C ASN A 188 14.54 23.21 15.12
N GLY A 189 15.08 22.24 14.36
CA GLY A 189 15.88 22.52 13.16
C GLY A 189 15.05 22.41 11.88
N ASP A 190 15.34 23.29 10.91
CA ASP A 190 14.68 23.36 9.59
C ASP A 190 14.68 22.03 8.80
N ALA A 191 15.52 21.07 9.18
CA ALA A 191 15.70 19.79 8.48
C ALA A 191 15.01 18.58 9.14
N SER A 192 14.36 18.73 10.31
CA SER A 192 13.82 17.57 11.06
C SER A 192 12.80 16.74 10.27
N TRP A 193 12.16 17.32 9.26
CA TRP A 193 11.22 16.65 8.37
C TRP A 193 11.81 15.44 7.64
N GLN A 194 13.14 15.44 7.41
CA GLN A 194 13.85 14.36 6.71
C GLN A 194 14.45 13.30 7.64
N HIS A 195 14.29 13.42 8.96
CA HIS A 195 14.90 12.47 9.90
C HIS A 195 14.23 11.09 9.90
N SER A 196 12.98 11.01 9.44
CA SER A 196 12.24 9.77 9.21
C SER A 196 12.04 9.59 7.71
N GLN A 197 12.61 8.53 7.13
CA GLN A 197 12.60 8.30 5.69
C GLN A 197 12.11 6.90 5.36
N LEU A 198 11.05 6.80 4.58
CA LEU A 198 10.62 5.53 4.01
C LEU A 198 11.39 5.25 2.72
N PHE A 199 11.80 4.01 2.56
CA PHE A 199 12.30 3.48 1.28
C PHE A 199 13.54 4.23 0.76
N ARG A 200 14.41 4.72 1.65
CA ARG A 200 15.64 5.44 1.28
C ARG A 200 16.54 4.56 0.43
N GLN A 201 16.82 5.01 -0.80
CA GLN A 201 17.73 4.33 -1.72
C GLN A 201 18.43 5.34 -2.64
N LYS A 202 19.42 4.85 -3.39
CA LYS A 202 20.11 5.65 -4.41
C LYS A 202 19.15 5.99 -5.56
N ASP A 203 19.37 7.13 -6.21
CA ASP A 203 18.74 7.39 -7.50
C ASP A 203 19.19 6.33 -8.53
N HIS A 204 18.31 5.99 -9.48
CA HIS A 204 18.52 4.92 -10.45
C HIS A 204 18.74 3.50 -9.89
N ASP A 205 18.57 3.29 -8.59
CA ASP A 205 18.56 1.96 -7.99
C ASP A 205 17.36 1.13 -8.51
N PRO A 206 17.58 -0.08 -9.08
CA PRO A 206 16.50 -0.92 -9.58
C PRO A 206 15.76 -1.70 -8.49
N HIS A 207 16.19 -1.64 -7.22
CA HIS A 207 15.56 -2.37 -6.13
C HIS A 207 14.19 -1.80 -5.73
N PHE A 208 13.42 -2.67 -5.07
CA PHE A 208 12.07 -2.39 -4.58
C PHE A 208 12.05 -2.52 -3.05
N PRO A 209 12.36 -1.42 -2.32
CA PRO A 209 12.42 -1.41 -0.85
C PRO A 209 11.07 -1.61 -0.16
N PHE A 210 9.96 -1.46 -0.89
CA PHE A 210 8.64 -1.89 -0.45
C PHE A 210 8.19 -3.09 -1.27
N PHE A 211 7.79 -4.15 -0.57
CA PHE A 211 7.22 -5.35 -1.14
C PHE A 211 6.13 -5.88 -0.20
N ILE A 212 5.01 -6.31 -0.77
CA ILE A 212 3.99 -7.05 -0.04
C ILE A 212 3.53 -8.23 -0.87
N LYS A 213 3.38 -9.37 -0.19
CA LYS A 213 2.89 -10.61 -0.77
C LYS A 213 1.80 -11.20 0.11
N LEU A 214 0.62 -11.39 -0.48
CA LEU A 214 -0.53 -12.01 0.16
C LEU A 214 -0.79 -13.35 -0.52
N LYS A 215 -0.95 -14.41 0.27
CA LYS A 215 -1.33 -15.74 -0.23
C LYS A 215 -2.67 -16.13 0.34
N PHE A 216 -3.45 -16.86 -0.44
CA PHE A 216 -4.82 -17.22 -0.12
C PHE A 216 -5.07 -18.74 -0.24
N ASP A 217 -6.10 -19.21 0.44
CA ASP A 217 -6.73 -20.53 0.32
C ASP A 217 -8.05 -20.43 -0.45
#